data_AF-A0A961KHF1-F1
#
_entry.id   AF-A0A961KHF1-F1
#
_cell.length_a   1.000
_cell.length_b   1.000
_cell.length_c   1.000
_cell.angle_alpha   90.00
_cell.angle_beta   90.00
_cell.angle_gamma   90.00
#
_symmetry.space_group_name_H-M   'P 1'
#
loop_
_entity.id
_entity.type
_entity.pdbx_description
1 polymer ?
#
loop_
_entity_poly.entity_id
_entity_poly.type
_entity_poly.pdbx_seq_one_letter_code
_entity_poly.pdbx_strand_id
1 'polypeptide(L)'
;MPRSLLLGALLTALFLGGAALSFVWTPYDIELLSIPDRLQAPGWTHWLGTDQLGRDILSMIMMGARTSIAVALLAVGIGMGLGIPLGLTAAARRGSLLDEVIMRGNDLIFAFPSLVIAILITAVFGAGAMNAIIAIGIF
;
A
#
# COMPACT_ATOMS: atom_id res chain seq x y z
N MET A 1 -11.51 12.63 -24.11
CA MET A 1 -10.67 11.78 -23.23
C MET A 1 -11.02 10.32 -23.46
N PRO A 2 -10.06 9.39 -23.44
CA PRO A 2 -10.36 7.97 -23.53
C PRO A 2 -11.18 7.52 -22.32
N ARG A 3 -12.19 6.66 -22.52
CA ARG A 3 -13.10 6.20 -21.46
C ARG A 3 -12.36 5.50 -20.32
N SER A 4 -11.27 4.79 -20.65
CA SER A 4 -10.40 4.14 -19.67
C SER A 4 -9.72 5.13 -18.71
N LEU A 5 -9.24 6.27 -19.22
CA LEU A 5 -8.64 7.31 -18.39
C LEU A 5 -9.66 7.94 -17.45
N LEU A 6 -10.89 8.18 -17.93
CA LEU A 6 -11.96 8.73 -17.10
C LEU A 6 -12.34 7.77 -15.97
N LEU A 7 -12.50 6.48 -16.26
CA LEU A 7 -12.81 5.46 -15.26
C LEU A 7 -11.69 5.33 -14.22
N GLY A 8 -10.43 5.27 -14.67
CA GLY A 8 -9.28 5.21 -13.78
C GLY A 8 -9.20 6.44 -12.86
N ALA A 9 -9.29 7.64 -13.44
CA ALA A 9 -9.25 8.88 -12.68
C ALA A 9 -10.39 8.98 -11.66
N LEU A 10 -11.60 8.55 -12.02
CA LEU A 10 -12.74 8.55 -11.11
C LEU A 10 -12.55 7.58 -9.94
N LEU A 11 -12.05 6.37 -10.20
CA LEU A 11 -11.74 5.41 -9.13
C LEU A 11 -10.66 5.95 -8.20
N THR A 12 -9.56 6.48 -8.75
CA THR A 12 -8.49 7.07 -7.94
C THR A 12 -8.99 8.26 -7.12
N ALA A 13 -9.80 9.15 -7.71
CA ALA A 13 -10.39 10.29 -7.01
C ALA A 13 -11.35 9.84 -5.90
N LEU A 14 -12.11 8.76 -6.10
CA LEU A 14 -12.98 8.19 -5.07
C LEU A 14 -12.18 7.72 -3.85
N PHE A 15 -11.11 6.96 -4.05
CA PHE A 15 -10.28 6.47 -2.93
C PHE A 15 -9.48 7.59 -2.26
N LEU A 16 -8.93 8.54 -3.04
CA LEU A 16 -8.28 9.72 -2.48
C LEU A 16 -9.26 10.57 -1.68
N GLY A 17 -10.46 10.81 -2.21
CA GLY A 17 -11.52 11.55 -1.54
C GLY A 17 -11.99 10.85 -0.27
N GLY A 18 -12.19 9.54 -0.30
CA GLY A 18 -12.54 8.73 0.87
C GLY A 18 -11.45 8.76 1.95
N ALA A 19 -10.18 8.65 1.57
CA ALA A 19 -9.05 8.76 2.49
C ALA A 19 -8.91 10.17 3.09
N ALA A 20 -9.10 11.22 2.28
CA ALA A 20 -9.05 12.61 2.73
C ALA A 20 -10.21 12.94 3.67
N LEU A 21 -11.44 12.56 3.29
CA LEU A 21 -12.63 12.76 4.10
C LEU A 21 -12.51 12.05 5.44
N SER A 22 -11.91 10.87 5.45
CA SER A 22 -11.81 10.09 6.67
C SER A 22 -11.03 10.82 7.76
N PHE A 23 -10.04 11.66 7.43
CA PHE A 23 -9.29 12.44 8.45
C PHE A 23 -10.18 13.31 9.32
N VAL A 24 -11.35 13.69 8.82
CA VAL A 24 -12.33 14.51 9.54
C VAL A 24 -13.52 13.67 10.00
N TRP A 25 -13.94 12.69 9.20
CA TRP A 25 -15.16 11.93 9.47
C TRP A 25 -15.16 10.51 8.89
N THR A 26 -15.53 9.55 9.73
CA THR A 26 -15.97 8.21 9.33
C THR A 26 -17.40 7.98 9.83
N PRO A 27 -18.22 7.18 9.12
CA PRO A 27 -19.57 6.84 9.55
C PRO A 27 -19.64 6.26 10.97
N TYR A 28 -18.71 5.36 11.28
CA TYR A 28 -18.60 4.70 12.57
C TYR A 28 -17.13 4.65 13.02
N ASP A 29 -16.93 4.45 14.32
CA ASP A 29 -15.61 4.17 14.90
C ASP A 29 -15.20 2.73 14.59
N ILE A 30 -13.97 2.53 14.11
CA ILE A 30 -13.43 1.22 13.74
C ILE A 30 -12.81 0.47 14.92
N GLU A 31 -12.58 1.14 16.06
CA GLU A 31 -12.01 0.52 17.26
C GLU A 31 -13.09 -0.10 18.14
N LEU A 32 -14.34 0.36 18.00
CA LEU A 32 -15.48 -0.17 18.73
C LEU A 32 -15.97 -1.48 18.10
N LEU A 33 -16.02 -2.52 18.92
CA LEU A 33 -16.56 -3.82 18.53
C LEU A 33 -18.05 -3.90 18.89
N SER A 34 -18.91 -4.23 17.92
CA SER A 34 -20.33 -4.48 18.16
C SER A 34 -20.69 -5.93 17.87
N ILE A 35 -20.58 -6.79 18.88
CA ILE A 35 -20.89 -8.22 18.73
C ILE A 35 -22.33 -8.49 18.24
N PRO A 36 -23.36 -7.72 18.63
CA PRO A 36 -24.72 -7.90 18.11
C PRO A 36 -24.84 -7.62 16.60
N ASP A 37 -24.02 -6.73 16.07
CA ASP A 37 -24.10 -6.29 14.67
C ASP A 37 -23.12 -7.02 13.75
N ARG A 38 -22.66 -8.22 14.10
CA ARG A 38 -21.72 -9.00 13.28
C ARG A 38 -22.34 -9.46 11.97
N LEU A 39 -21.56 -9.42 10.88
CA LEU A 39 -21.90 -9.98 9.58
C LEU A 39 -23.26 -9.47 9.02
N GLN A 40 -23.61 -8.23 9.31
CA GLN A 40 -24.79 -7.61 8.72
C GLN A 40 -24.56 -7.34 7.24
N ALA A 41 -25.59 -7.59 6.44
CA ALA A 41 -25.61 -7.24 5.03
C ALA A 41 -25.61 -5.70 4.85
N PRO A 42 -25.22 -5.21 3.66
CA PRO A 42 -25.33 -3.78 3.32
C PRO A 42 -26.73 -3.22 3.58
N GLY A 43 -26.81 -2.07 4.24
CA GLY A 43 -28.07 -1.44 4.62
C GLY A 43 -27.92 0.06 4.95
N TRP A 44 -29.00 0.69 5.41
CA TRP A 44 -29.01 2.13 5.70
C TRP A 44 -28.21 2.53 6.94
N THR A 45 -28.03 1.60 7.88
CA THR A 45 -27.15 1.74 9.04
C THR A 45 -25.71 1.54 8.61
N HIS A 46 -25.35 0.34 8.18
CA HIS A 46 -24.02 0.01 7.65
C HIS A 46 -24.06 -0.10 6.14
N TRP A 47 -23.64 0.96 5.43
CA TRP A 47 -23.79 1.07 3.97
C TRP A 47 -23.15 -0.07 3.19
N LEU A 48 -22.04 -0.61 3.70
CA LEU A 48 -21.36 -1.77 3.12
C LEU A 48 -21.43 -3.01 4.03
N GLY A 49 -22.26 -2.98 5.08
CA GLY A 49 -22.38 -4.02 6.08
C GLY A 49 -21.25 -4.00 7.11
N THR A 50 -21.15 -5.08 7.88
CA THR A 50 -20.19 -5.21 8.98
C THR A 50 -19.35 -6.47 8.87
N ASP A 51 -18.19 -6.47 9.53
CA ASP A 51 -17.31 -7.63 9.59
C ASP A 51 -17.69 -8.63 10.70
N GLN A 52 -16.83 -9.64 10.89
CA GLN A 52 -16.99 -10.70 11.88
C GLN A 52 -16.95 -10.19 13.34
N LEU A 53 -16.48 -8.96 13.55
CA LEU A 53 -16.40 -8.30 14.85
C LEU A 53 -17.47 -7.20 15.00
N GLY A 54 -18.30 -7.00 13.97
CA GLY A 54 -19.35 -5.99 13.93
C GLY A 54 -18.85 -4.58 13.65
N ARG A 55 -17.67 -4.44 13.06
CA ARG A 55 -17.13 -3.15 12.63
C ARG A 55 -17.66 -2.78 11.26
N ASP A 56 -17.95 -1.51 11.07
CA ASP A 56 -18.46 -0.97 9.80
C ASP A 56 -17.43 -1.07 8.67
N ILE A 57 -17.78 -1.76 7.59
CA ILE A 57 -16.86 -2.03 6.48
C ILE A 57 -16.48 -0.74 5.73
N LEU A 58 -17.42 0.20 5.57
CA LEU A 58 -17.16 1.46 4.87
C LEU A 58 -16.12 2.30 5.61
N SER A 59 -16.27 2.42 6.93
CA SER A 59 -15.34 3.12 7.82
C SER A 59 -13.96 2.46 7.79
N MET A 60 -13.91 1.11 7.79
CA MET A 60 -12.64 0.37 7.64
C MET A 60 -11.97 0.62 6.29
N ILE A 61 -12.71 0.66 5.18
CA ILE A 61 -12.16 0.96 3.85
C ILE A 61 -11.63 2.40 3.82
N MET A 62 -12.36 3.35 4.38
CA MET A 62 -11.96 4.77 4.45
C MET A 62 -10.68 4.99 5.26
N MET A 63 -10.54 4.30 6.40
CA MET A 63 -9.33 4.31 7.23
C MET A 63 -8.18 3.56 6.57
N GLY A 64 -8.46 2.38 6.01
CA GLY A 64 -7.49 1.56 5.30
C GLY A 64 -6.94 2.24 4.05
N ALA A 65 -7.76 3.02 3.35
CA ALA A 65 -7.32 3.81 2.20
C ALA A 65 -6.18 4.76 2.57
N ARG A 66 -6.21 5.39 3.75
CA ARG A 66 -5.10 6.26 4.21
C ARG A 66 -3.79 5.50 4.32
N THR A 67 -3.82 4.35 4.99
CA THR A 67 -2.62 3.55 5.21
C THR A 67 -2.11 2.96 3.90
N SER A 68 -2.99 2.44 3.04
CA SER A 68 -2.62 1.93 1.71
C SER A 68 -1.99 3.00 0.83
N ILE A 69 -2.58 4.20 0.76
CA ILE A 69 -2.03 5.31 -0.04
C ILE A 69 -0.68 5.77 0.51
N ALA A 70 -0.56 5.94 1.83
CA ALA A 70 0.69 6.30 2.47
C ALA A 70 1.79 5.27 2.21
N VAL A 71 1.47 3.97 2.34
CA VAL A 71 2.39 2.87 2.06
C VAL A 71 2.86 2.92 0.60
N ALA A 72 1.94 3.06 -0.34
CA ALA A 72 2.26 3.11 -1.77
C ALA A 72 3.16 4.31 -2.11
N LEU A 73 2.83 5.51 -1.64
CA LEU A 73 3.61 6.71 -1.90
C LEU A 73 5.02 6.64 -1.32
N LEU A 74 5.15 6.17 -0.08
CA LEU A 74 6.45 6.07 0.58
C LEU A 74 7.32 4.98 -0.04
N ALA A 75 6.76 3.81 -0.33
CA ALA A 75 7.49 2.72 -0.97
C ALA A 75 7.98 3.11 -2.37
N VAL A 76 7.11 3.72 -3.19
CA VAL A 76 7.50 4.25 -4.52
C VAL A 76 8.53 5.36 -4.38
N GLY A 77 8.40 6.23 -3.38
CA GLY A 77 9.38 7.28 -3.09
C GLY A 77 10.76 6.71 -2.77
N ILE A 78 10.84 5.63 -2.00
CA ILE A 78 12.10 4.91 -1.71
C ILE A 78 12.66 4.28 -2.98
N GLY A 79 11.85 3.53 -3.72
CA GLY A 79 12.28 2.87 -4.96
C GLY A 79 12.77 3.87 -6.02
N MET A 80 12.08 5.01 -6.18
CA MET A 80 12.54 6.09 -7.05
C MET A 80 13.80 6.77 -6.51
N GLY A 81 13.83 7.08 -5.21
CA GLY A 81 14.91 7.80 -4.55
C GLY A 81 16.24 7.04 -4.55
N LEU A 82 16.21 5.70 -4.49
CA LEU A 82 17.41 4.86 -4.53
C LEU A 82 17.65 4.26 -5.92
N GLY A 83 16.60 3.73 -6.55
CA GLY A 83 16.68 3.04 -7.83
C GLY A 83 17.07 3.95 -9.00
N ILE A 84 16.55 5.19 -9.06
CA ILE A 84 16.89 6.11 -10.15
C ILE A 84 18.37 6.52 -10.08
N PRO A 85 18.92 6.99 -8.94
CA PRO A 85 20.35 7.28 -8.86
C PRO A 85 21.23 6.07 -9.16
N LEU A 86 20.92 4.89 -8.58
CA LEU A 86 21.69 3.67 -8.84
C LEU A 86 21.67 3.30 -10.33
N GLY A 87 20.49 3.26 -10.95
CA GLY A 87 20.34 2.98 -12.38
C GLY A 87 21.05 3.98 -13.27
N LEU A 88 20.97 5.28 -12.97
CA LEU A 88 21.71 6.32 -13.70
C LEU A 88 23.21 6.18 -13.54
N THR A 89 23.71 5.86 -12.33
CA THR A 89 25.14 5.67 -12.09
C THR A 89 25.70 4.44 -12.82
N ALA A 90 24.96 3.33 -12.84
CA ALA A 90 25.30 2.14 -13.60
C ALA A 90 25.33 2.45 -15.11
N ALA A 91 24.28 3.08 -15.63
CA ALA A 91 24.18 3.47 -17.03
C ALA A 91 25.29 4.44 -17.46
N ALA A 92 25.64 5.42 -16.63
CA ALA A 92 26.72 6.37 -16.90
C ALA A 92 28.11 5.73 -16.90
N ARG A 93 28.29 4.61 -16.20
CA ARG A 93 29.56 3.88 -16.08
C ARG A 93 29.46 2.49 -16.73
N ARG A 94 28.69 2.39 -17.81
CA ARG A 94 28.39 1.11 -18.48
C ARG A 94 29.67 0.32 -18.78
N GLY A 95 29.69 -0.96 -18.40
CA GLY A 95 30.84 -1.86 -18.57
C GLY A 95 31.94 -1.69 -17.52
N SER A 96 31.77 -0.82 -16.52
CA SER A 96 32.66 -0.75 -15.36
C SER A 96 32.29 -1.79 -14.30
N LEU A 97 33.22 -2.04 -13.37
CA LEU A 97 32.94 -2.88 -12.19
C LEU A 97 31.76 -2.37 -11.35
N LEU A 98 31.52 -1.04 -11.33
CA LEU A 98 30.40 -0.47 -10.57
C LEU A 98 29.05 -0.76 -11.22
N ASP A 99 28.98 -0.70 -12.56
CA ASP A 99 27.81 -1.14 -13.33
C ASP A 99 27.51 -2.62 -13.04
N GLU A 100 28.53 -3.47 -13.11
CA GLU A 100 28.37 -4.90 -12.82
C GLU A 100 27.90 -5.15 -11.38
N VAL A 101 28.49 -4.51 -10.36
CA VAL A 101 28.07 -4.68 -8.97
C VAL A 101 26.62 -4.26 -8.75
N ILE A 102 26.20 -3.12 -9.31
CA ILE A 102 24.82 -2.62 -9.18
C ILE A 102 23.85 -3.60 -9.84
N MET A 103 24.14 -4.02 -11.07
CA MET A 103 23.30 -4.96 -11.82
C MET A 103 23.21 -6.33 -11.13
N ARG A 104 24.33 -6.86 -10.61
CA ARG A 104 24.36 -8.13 -9.87
C ARG A 104 23.58 -8.06 -8.56
N GLY A 105 23.67 -6.94 -7.85
CA GLY A 105 22.88 -6.69 -6.65
C GLY A 105 21.37 -6.70 -6.97
N ASN A 106 20.99 -6.06 -8.07
CA ASN A 106 19.62 -6.06 -8.56
C ASN A 106 19.13 -7.47 -8.94
N ASP A 107 19.95 -8.26 -9.65
CA ASP A 107 19.64 -9.66 -9.98
C ASP A 107 19.38 -10.50 -8.71
N LEU A 108 20.15 -10.28 -7.64
CA LEU A 108 19.97 -10.97 -6.37
C LEU A 108 18.64 -10.62 -5.70
N ILE A 109 18.25 -9.34 -5.71
CA ILE A 109 16.96 -8.89 -5.14
C ILE A 109 15.80 -9.52 -5.92
N PHE A 110 15.84 -9.48 -7.26
CA PHE A 110 14.79 -10.05 -8.10
C PHE A 110 14.76 -11.59 -8.12
N ALA A 111 15.83 -12.26 -7.69
CA ALA A 111 15.86 -13.71 -7.54
C ALA A 111 14.90 -14.20 -6.45
N PHE A 112 14.59 -13.37 -5.45
CA PHE A 112 13.65 -13.71 -4.39
C PHE A 112 12.25 -13.15 -4.69
N PRO A 113 11.18 -13.94 -4.51
CA PRO A 113 9.83 -13.41 -4.61
C PRO A 113 9.59 -12.31 -3.57
N SER A 114 9.06 -11.16 -3.98
CA SER A 114 8.80 -10.01 -3.10
C SER A 114 7.98 -10.37 -1.87
N LEU A 115 6.99 -11.26 -2.03
CA LEU A 115 6.14 -11.74 -0.96
C LEU A 115 6.93 -12.49 0.13
N VAL A 116 7.99 -13.21 -0.23
CA VAL A 116 8.86 -13.92 0.72
C VAL A 116 9.65 -12.91 1.56
N ILE A 117 10.25 -11.91 0.93
CA ILE A 117 10.98 -10.83 1.62
C ILE A 117 10.04 -10.10 2.59
N ALA A 118 8.84 -9.75 2.14
CA ALA A 118 7.84 -9.08 2.98
C ALA A 118 7.46 -9.92 4.20
N ILE A 119 7.20 -11.22 4.02
CA ILE A 119 6.87 -12.11 5.14
C ILE A 119 8.05 -12.22 6.12
N LEU A 120 9.28 -12.38 5.65
CA LEU A 120 10.47 -12.45 6.51
C LEU A 120 10.65 -11.19 7.35
N ILE A 121 10.51 -10.01 6.74
CA ILE A 121 10.58 -8.74 7.46
C ILE A 121 9.46 -8.68 8.51
N THR A 122 8.22 -9.04 8.16
CA THR A 122 7.12 -9.03 9.13
C THR A 122 7.28 -10.08 10.24
N ALA A 123 7.92 -11.21 9.97
CA ALA A 123 8.17 -12.24 10.97
C ALA A 123 9.23 -11.81 11.99
N VAL A 124 10.25 -11.07 11.56
CA VAL A 124 11.34 -10.59 12.42
C VAL A 124 10.96 -9.30 13.16
N PHE A 125 10.35 -8.35 12.47
CA PHE A 125 10.07 -7.00 12.98
C PHE A 125 8.60 -6.78 13.38
N GLY A 126 7.75 -7.79 13.21
CA GLY A 126 6.31 -7.71 13.47
C GLY A 126 5.49 -7.15 12.30
N ALA A 127 4.18 -7.24 12.41
CA ALA A 127 3.26 -6.65 11.42
C ALA A 127 3.16 -5.13 11.62
N GLY A 128 3.26 -4.37 10.52
CA GLY A 128 3.11 -2.91 10.58
C GLY A 128 3.28 -2.24 9.22
N ALA A 129 2.70 -1.04 9.09
CA ALA A 129 2.77 -0.25 7.86
C ALA A 129 4.21 0.11 7.47
N MET A 130 5.07 0.45 8.45
CA MET A 130 6.47 0.77 8.20
C MET A 130 7.25 -0.42 7.61
N ASN A 131 7.03 -1.61 8.17
CA ASN A 131 7.70 -2.83 7.71
C ASN A 131 7.25 -3.19 6.28
N ALA A 132 5.97 -2.99 5.97
CA ALA A 132 5.45 -3.15 4.61
C ALA A 132 6.06 -2.12 3.64
N ILE A 133 6.21 -0.86 4.05
CA ILE A 133 6.85 0.20 3.23
C ILE A 133 8.29 -0.18 2.88
N ILE A 134 9.07 -0.62 3.86
CA ILE A 134 10.47 -1.01 3.65
C ILE A 134 10.55 -2.24 2.75
N ALA A 135 9.73 -3.24 3.00
CA ALA A 135 9.69 -4.46 2.20
C ALA A 135 9.36 -4.19 0.73
N ILE A 136 8.34 -3.36 0.47
CA ILE A 136 7.92 -3.02 -0.89
C ILE A 136 8.90 -2.04 -1.52
N GLY A 137 9.44 -1.08 -0.79
CA GLY A 137 10.31 -0.03 -1.35
C GLY A 137 11.72 -0.50 -1.71
N ILE A 138 12.21 -1.58 -1.09
CA ILE A 138 13.49 -2.21 -1.46
C ILE A 138 13.36 -3.09 -2.71
N PHE A 139 12.16 -3.60 -2.99
CA PHE A 139 11.88 -4.46 -4.13
C PHE A 139 11.52 -3.64 -5.37
#